data_AF-A0A935U8T6-F1
#
_entry.id   AF-A0A935U8T6-F1
#
_cell.length_a   1.000
_cell.length_b   1.000
_cell.length_c   1.000
_cell.angle_alpha   90.00
_cell.angle_beta   90.00
_cell.angle_gamma   90.00
#
_symmetry.space_group_name_H-M   'P 1'
#
loop_
_entity.id
_entity.type
_entity.pdbx_description
1 polymer ?
#
loop_
_entity_poly.entity_id
_entity_poly.type
_entity_poly.pdbx_seq_one_letter_code
_entity_poly.pdbx_strand_id
1 'polypeptide(L)'
;MFLIYSTCLFCTKDLGTNDVLETLPIGRRIAFDAAEGRLWVVCRHCAKWNLVPFDSRLETIDDCERLFRSTTMRYSTDNIGLARVKEGLELVRIGEAQRPEFAGWRYGDSFGRRRRRNLLIAGGVAAAGIAVVSGGLAMGVSFGMLGQLPNYYNLFVVNRRVTVRVPRADGPPIELSDALASKARLVRRPNNEWLIRTKVMEESSMSRKLRKAGSQEIEFTGAEAEQLLAGVLVRLNHWGGTQRTIRDAVELVERQGDSAGVIAGPFSPVMDGSGSQLLAKTPSEWRLAAEIALNESSERLALAGELRVLEWQWKEADRLAKISDSLAVPESIDEELARRKDDR
;
A
#
# COMPACT_ATOMS: atom_id res chain seq x y z
N MET A 1 -37.35 17.58 -12.92
CA MET A 1 -35.96 17.42 -13.38
C MET A 1 -35.11 18.39 -12.57
N PHE A 2 -34.68 17.97 -11.39
CA PHE A 2 -33.93 18.83 -10.47
C PHE A 2 -32.49 18.98 -10.96
N LEU A 3 -31.97 20.21 -10.98
CA LEU A 3 -30.60 20.50 -11.39
C LEU A 3 -29.62 19.93 -10.34
N ILE A 4 -29.04 18.78 -10.63
CA ILE A 4 -27.80 18.38 -9.95
C ILE A 4 -26.68 19.21 -10.57
N TYR A 5 -25.99 20.01 -9.75
CA TYR A 5 -24.87 20.82 -10.22
C TYR A 5 -23.73 19.93 -10.69
N SER A 6 -23.35 20.03 -11.97
CA SER A 6 -22.18 19.34 -12.55
C SER A 6 -20.85 20.03 -12.23
N THR A 7 -20.92 21.26 -11.72
CA THR A 7 -19.76 22.08 -11.37
C THR A 7 -19.71 22.36 -9.88
N CYS A 8 -18.50 22.58 -9.36
CA CYS A 8 -18.29 22.87 -7.96
C CYS A 8 -18.82 24.27 -7.62
N LEU A 9 -19.58 24.37 -6.53
CA LEU A 9 -20.16 25.63 -6.03
C LEU A 9 -19.09 26.64 -5.56
N PHE A 10 -17.86 26.19 -5.32
CA PHE A 10 -16.77 27.01 -4.77
C PHE A 10 -15.76 27.47 -5.83
N CYS A 11 -15.42 26.61 -6.80
CA CYS A 11 -14.38 26.90 -7.79
C CYS A 11 -14.87 26.80 -9.23
N THR A 12 -16.16 26.53 -9.43
CA THR A 12 -16.86 26.42 -10.72
C THR A 12 -16.29 25.40 -11.71
N LYS A 13 -15.30 24.60 -11.30
CA LYS A 13 -14.75 23.52 -12.12
C LYS A 13 -15.69 22.33 -12.15
N ASP A 14 -15.61 21.58 -13.24
CA ASP A 14 -16.32 20.32 -13.44
C ASP A 14 -16.01 19.31 -12.32
N LEU A 15 -17.06 18.68 -11.79
CA LEU A 15 -16.97 17.67 -10.72
C LEU A 15 -16.66 16.27 -11.27
N GLY A 16 -16.67 16.10 -12.60
CA GLY A 16 -16.59 14.83 -13.29
C GLY A 16 -17.91 14.06 -13.23
N THR A 17 -17.96 12.96 -13.98
CA THR A 17 -19.08 12.02 -13.98
C THR A 17 -18.62 10.64 -13.51
N ASN A 18 -19.54 9.83 -13.00
CA ASN A 18 -19.32 8.42 -12.69
C ASN A 18 -20.50 7.58 -13.20
N ASP A 19 -20.22 6.34 -13.60
CA ASP A 19 -21.23 5.40 -14.11
C ASP A 19 -21.57 4.32 -13.07
N VAL A 20 -21.23 4.58 -11.79
CA VAL A 20 -21.32 3.60 -10.70
C VAL A 20 -22.56 3.85 -9.85
N LEU A 21 -22.89 5.12 -9.60
CA LEU A 21 -24.08 5.52 -8.85
C LEU A 21 -25.15 6.00 -9.83
N GLU A 22 -26.19 5.20 -10.03
CA GLU A 22 -27.25 5.48 -11.01
C GLU A 22 -28.00 6.79 -10.69
N THR A 23 -28.29 7.00 -9.41
CA THR A 23 -29.03 8.15 -8.88
C THR A 23 -28.16 9.40 -8.69
N LEU A 24 -26.83 9.26 -8.75
CA LEU A 24 -25.86 10.36 -8.67
C LEU A 24 -24.69 10.16 -9.64
N PRO A 25 -24.90 10.41 -10.95
CA PRO A 25 -23.88 10.18 -11.99
C PRO A 25 -22.78 11.26 -12.02
N ILE A 26 -22.71 12.14 -11.02
CA ILE A 26 -21.79 13.28 -10.94
C ILE A 26 -20.83 13.08 -9.78
N GLY A 27 -19.57 13.42 -9.99
CA GLY A 27 -18.52 13.32 -8.97
C GLY A 27 -17.71 12.04 -9.09
N ARG A 28 -16.39 12.16 -8.89
CA ARG A 28 -15.46 11.02 -8.77
C ARG A 28 -15.01 10.74 -7.33
N ARG A 29 -15.38 11.61 -6.39
CA ARG A 29 -15.19 11.43 -4.95
C ARG A 29 -16.48 11.81 -4.23
N ILE A 30 -17.11 10.84 -3.61
CA ILE A 30 -18.40 10.99 -2.93
C ILE A 30 -18.18 10.75 -1.45
N ALA A 31 -18.68 11.65 -0.62
CA ALA A 31 -18.68 11.47 0.82
C ALA A 31 -20.11 11.31 1.32
N PHE A 32 -20.32 10.43 2.29
CA PHE A 32 -21.65 10.14 2.80
C PHE A 32 -21.63 9.85 4.30
N ASP A 33 -22.67 10.31 4.99
CA ASP A 33 -22.98 10.02 6.38
C ASP A 33 -24.35 9.34 6.42
N ALA A 34 -24.35 8.04 6.66
CA ALA A 34 -25.57 7.26 6.70
C ALA A 34 -26.41 7.53 7.95
N ALA A 35 -25.80 7.95 9.05
CA ALA A 35 -26.52 8.24 10.30
C ALA A 35 -27.26 9.58 10.20
N GLU A 36 -26.60 10.59 9.60
CA GLU A 36 -27.16 11.94 9.44
C GLU A 36 -27.90 12.14 8.10
N GLY A 37 -27.90 11.14 7.21
CA GLY A 37 -28.56 11.21 5.90
C GLY A 37 -27.93 12.25 4.96
N ARG A 38 -26.62 12.49 5.08
CA ARG A 38 -25.91 13.54 4.34
C ARG A 38 -25.06 12.92 3.24
N LEU A 39 -25.01 13.60 2.09
CA LEU A 39 -24.30 13.16 0.90
C LEU A 39 -23.63 14.37 0.24
N TRP A 40 -22.36 14.23 -0.10
CA TRP A 40 -21.56 15.28 -0.70
C TRP A 40 -20.79 14.77 -1.92
N VAL A 41 -20.65 15.64 -2.92
CA VAL A 41 -19.64 15.48 -3.98
C VAL A 41 -18.41 16.32 -3.60
N VAL A 42 -17.27 15.65 -3.41
CA VAL A 42 -16.01 16.31 -3.07
C VAL A 42 -15.26 16.70 -4.35
N CYS A 43 -15.03 17.98 -4.54
CA CYS A 43 -14.33 18.48 -5.73
C CYS A 43 -12.85 18.06 -5.71
N ARG A 44 -12.36 17.37 -6.74
CA ARG A 44 -10.94 16.98 -6.84
C ARG A 44 -9.98 18.15 -7.06
N HIS A 45 -10.49 19.33 -7.44
CA HIS A 45 -9.67 20.50 -7.72
C HIS A 45 -9.40 21.38 -6.50
N CYS A 46 -10.44 21.67 -5.71
CA CYS A 46 -10.34 22.55 -4.53
C CYS A 46 -10.60 21.83 -3.20
N ALA A 47 -10.91 20.52 -3.24
CA ALA A 47 -11.25 19.69 -2.09
C ALA A 47 -12.44 20.16 -1.26
N LYS A 48 -13.28 21.07 -1.79
CA LYS A 48 -14.52 21.50 -1.16
C LYS A 48 -15.65 20.50 -1.38
N TRP A 49 -16.50 20.38 -0.37
CA TRP A 49 -17.58 19.41 -0.29
C TRP A 49 -18.88 20.10 -0.71
N ASN A 50 -19.49 19.62 -1.79
CA ASN A 50 -20.71 20.18 -2.36
C ASN A 50 -21.87 19.30 -1.88
N LEU A 51 -22.71 19.84 -1.01
CA LEU A 51 -23.85 19.12 -0.45
C LEU A 51 -24.85 18.79 -1.57
N VAL A 52 -25.18 17.51 -1.71
CA VAL A 52 -26.18 17.04 -2.68
C VAL A 52 -27.58 17.36 -2.14
N PRO A 53 -28.55 17.88 -2.92
CA PRO A 53 -29.92 18.12 -2.45
C PRO A 53 -30.66 16.85 -1.97
N PHE A 54 -31.70 17.01 -1.14
CA PHE A 54 -32.33 15.92 -0.37
C PHE A 54 -33.04 14.85 -1.22
N ASP A 55 -33.63 15.23 -2.36
CA ASP A 55 -34.54 14.38 -3.15
C ASP A 55 -33.89 13.09 -3.71
N SER A 56 -32.55 13.01 -3.74
CA SER A 56 -31.78 11.88 -4.31
C SER A 56 -30.85 11.18 -3.30
N ARG A 57 -30.89 11.56 -2.02
CA ARG A 57 -29.85 11.13 -1.05
C ARG A 57 -29.98 9.68 -0.60
N LEU A 58 -31.19 9.23 -0.25
CA LEU A 58 -31.36 7.97 0.49
C LEU A 58 -30.91 6.74 -0.31
N GLU A 59 -31.41 6.59 -1.54
CA GLU A 59 -31.01 5.48 -2.43
C GLU A 59 -29.50 5.53 -2.76
N THR A 60 -28.97 6.73 -3.03
CA THR A 60 -27.53 6.90 -3.28
C THR A 60 -26.68 6.53 -2.06
N ILE A 61 -27.13 6.87 -0.85
CA ILE A 61 -26.43 6.54 0.40
C ILE A 61 -26.42 5.04 0.62
N ASP A 62 -27.53 4.34 0.38
CA ASP A 62 -27.60 2.89 0.49
C ASP A 62 -26.68 2.21 -0.53
N ASP A 63 -26.64 2.71 -1.77
CA ASP A 63 -25.69 2.25 -2.78
C ASP A 63 -24.24 2.51 -2.37
N CYS A 64 -23.94 3.69 -1.84
CA CYS A 64 -22.62 4.01 -1.31
C CYS A 64 -22.23 3.09 -0.16
N GLU A 65 -23.14 2.79 0.79
CA GLU A 65 -22.88 1.90 1.92
C GLU A 65 -22.67 0.45 1.42
N ARG A 66 -23.47 -0.03 0.47
CA ARG A 66 -23.31 -1.34 -0.17
C ARG A 66 -21.97 -1.44 -0.91
N LEU A 67 -21.63 -0.43 -1.71
CA LEU A 67 -20.36 -0.37 -2.44
C LEU A 67 -19.19 -0.27 -1.49
N PHE A 68 -19.28 0.55 -0.45
CA PHE A 68 -18.25 0.66 0.58
C PHE A 68 -18.04 -0.71 1.22
N ARG A 69 -19.10 -1.38 1.70
CA ARG A 69 -19.02 -2.71 2.33
C ARG A 69 -18.55 -3.84 1.43
N SER A 70 -18.75 -3.75 0.12
CA SER A 70 -18.29 -4.75 -0.85
C SER A 70 -16.91 -4.42 -1.43
N THR A 71 -16.47 -3.17 -1.37
CA THR A 71 -15.19 -2.72 -1.92
C THR A 71 -14.04 -3.24 -1.08
N THR A 72 -13.04 -3.83 -1.72
CA THR A 72 -11.90 -4.40 -1.02
C THR A 72 -10.93 -3.36 -0.45
N MET A 73 -10.75 -2.24 -1.15
CA MET A 73 -9.76 -1.21 -0.80
C MET A 73 -10.41 -0.16 0.10
N ARG A 74 -10.55 -0.43 1.41
CA ARG A 74 -11.18 0.44 2.44
C ARG A 74 -10.28 0.82 3.63
N TYR A 75 -9.79 2.04 3.72
CA TYR A 75 -9.00 2.47 4.88
C TYR A 75 -9.91 3.20 5.88
N SER A 76 -9.90 2.78 7.14
CA SER A 76 -10.81 3.31 8.15
C SER A 76 -10.06 3.80 9.39
N THR A 77 -10.44 4.97 9.87
CA THR A 77 -10.20 5.48 11.24
C THR A 77 -11.46 5.26 12.07
N ASP A 78 -11.47 5.71 13.32
CA ASP A 78 -12.66 5.62 14.18
C ASP A 78 -13.87 6.34 13.57
N ASN A 79 -13.67 7.45 12.83
CA ASN A 79 -14.74 8.33 12.38
C ASN A 79 -14.87 8.51 10.86
N ILE A 80 -13.85 8.11 10.08
CA ILE A 80 -13.87 8.20 8.62
C ILE A 80 -13.31 6.93 7.98
N GLY A 81 -14.04 6.42 6.99
CA GLY A 81 -13.62 5.38 6.07
C GLY A 81 -13.43 5.90 4.65
N LEU A 82 -12.39 5.44 3.95
CA LEU A 82 -12.11 5.76 2.55
C LEU A 82 -12.05 4.47 1.73
N ALA A 83 -12.91 4.34 0.73
CA ALA A 83 -12.89 3.23 -0.21
C ALA A 83 -12.58 3.69 -1.64
N ARG A 84 -11.94 2.83 -2.43
CA ARG A 84 -11.79 3.04 -3.89
C ARG A 84 -12.39 1.87 -4.66
N VAL A 85 -13.47 2.14 -5.40
CA VAL A 85 -14.14 1.16 -6.26
C VAL A 85 -13.30 0.97 -7.55
N LYS A 86 -13.43 -0.18 -8.22
CA LYS A 86 -12.59 -0.58 -9.37
C LYS A 86 -12.67 0.41 -10.54
N GLU A 87 -13.83 1.01 -10.73
CA GLU A 87 -14.16 1.98 -11.77
C GLU A 87 -13.58 3.38 -11.48
N GLY A 88 -12.84 3.52 -10.37
CA GLY A 88 -12.14 4.76 -10.00
C GLY A 88 -12.99 5.75 -9.20
N LEU A 89 -14.17 5.33 -8.71
CA LEU A 89 -14.96 6.11 -7.77
C LEU A 89 -14.36 6.01 -6.36
N GLU A 90 -14.13 7.15 -5.72
CA GLU A 90 -13.67 7.23 -4.34
C GLU A 90 -14.87 7.49 -3.42
N LEU A 91 -15.02 6.68 -2.37
CA LEU A 91 -16.10 6.79 -1.38
C LEU A 91 -15.51 7.17 -0.02
N VAL A 92 -16.03 8.21 0.62
CA VAL A 92 -15.65 8.64 1.97
C VAL A 92 -16.85 8.45 2.88
N ARG A 93 -16.82 7.40 3.70
CA ARG A 93 -17.85 7.12 4.69
C ARG A 93 -17.56 7.88 5.98
N ILE A 94 -18.53 8.59 6.52
CA ILE A 94 -18.47 9.30 7.80
C ILE A 94 -19.21 8.50 8.88
N GLY A 95 -18.71 8.55 10.11
CA GLY A 95 -19.25 7.85 11.28
C GLY A 95 -18.40 6.66 11.71
N GLU A 96 -18.85 5.90 12.73
CA GLU A 96 -18.13 4.73 13.26
C GLU A 96 -17.77 3.78 12.12
N ALA A 97 -16.49 3.70 11.77
CA ALA A 97 -16.06 2.93 10.64
C ALA A 97 -15.94 1.45 11.01
N GLN A 98 -16.38 0.57 10.09
CA GLN A 98 -16.17 -0.87 10.22
C GLN A 98 -14.66 -1.14 10.32
N ARG A 99 -14.28 -2.01 11.26
CA ARG A 99 -12.89 -2.33 11.63
C ARG A 99 -12.03 -2.59 10.39
N PRO A 100 -10.73 -2.23 10.41
CA PRO A 100 -9.85 -2.37 9.27
C PRO A 100 -9.59 -3.84 8.92
N GLU A 101 -10.43 -4.42 8.07
CA GLU A 101 -10.24 -5.75 7.47
C GLU A 101 -9.44 -5.62 6.17
N PHE A 102 -8.16 -5.26 6.27
CA PHE A 102 -7.38 -4.78 5.12
C PHE A 102 -6.45 -5.84 4.47
N ALA A 103 -6.06 -6.89 5.19
CA ALA A 103 -4.89 -7.70 4.77
C ALA A 103 -5.16 -8.75 3.66
N GLY A 104 -6.37 -9.30 3.56
CA GLY A 104 -6.58 -10.54 2.80
C GLY A 104 -6.47 -10.47 1.26
N TRP A 105 -6.90 -9.38 0.62
CA TRP A 105 -7.18 -9.40 -0.83
C TRP A 105 -6.20 -8.56 -1.69
N ARG A 106 -5.52 -7.52 -1.17
CA ARG A 106 -4.50 -6.75 -1.95
C ARG A 106 -3.29 -7.61 -2.37
N TYR A 107 -3.00 -8.67 -1.60
CA TYR A 107 -1.85 -9.55 -1.80
C TYR A 107 -2.19 -10.91 -2.45
N GLY A 108 -3.48 -11.27 -2.54
CA GLY A 108 -3.96 -12.51 -3.17
C GLY A 108 -3.64 -12.66 -4.66
N ASP A 109 -3.67 -11.54 -5.41
CA ASP A 109 -3.61 -11.55 -6.88
C ASP A 109 -2.31 -10.95 -7.45
N SER A 110 -1.67 -10.02 -6.73
CA SER A 110 -0.42 -9.37 -7.16
C SER A 110 0.80 -10.30 -7.11
N PHE A 111 0.94 -11.13 -6.08
CA PHE A 111 2.01 -12.13 -5.98
C PHE A 111 1.83 -13.31 -6.92
N GLY A 112 0.57 -13.73 -7.18
CA GLY A 112 0.24 -14.71 -8.21
C GLY A 112 0.65 -14.23 -9.61
N ARG A 113 0.40 -12.95 -9.93
CA ARG A 113 0.87 -12.31 -11.17
C ARG A 113 2.39 -12.28 -11.29
N ARG A 114 3.14 -11.93 -10.23
CA ARG A 114 4.62 -11.97 -10.22
C ARG A 114 5.13 -13.38 -10.51
N ARG A 115 4.54 -14.41 -9.87
CA ARG A 115 4.89 -15.81 -10.09
C ARG A 115 4.61 -16.27 -11.52
N ARG A 116 3.42 -15.99 -12.04
CA ARG A 116 3.03 -16.35 -13.42
C ARG A 116 3.95 -15.67 -14.45
N ARG A 117 4.25 -14.39 -14.27
CA ARG A 117 5.18 -13.64 -15.14
C ARG A 117 6.59 -14.25 -15.10
N ASN A 118 7.13 -14.53 -13.92
CA ASN A 118 8.48 -15.05 -13.82
C ASN A 118 8.58 -16.50 -14.31
N LEU A 119 7.53 -17.32 -14.15
CA LEU A 119 7.43 -18.65 -14.77
C LEU A 119 7.42 -18.57 -16.30
N LEU A 120 6.70 -17.59 -16.89
CA LEU A 120 6.72 -17.35 -18.33
C LEU A 120 8.10 -16.91 -18.82
N ILE A 121 8.78 -16.01 -18.10
CA ILE A 121 10.15 -15.58 -18.42
C ILE A 121 11.13 -16.77 -18.30
N ALA A 122 11.06 -17.55 -17.23
CA ALA A 122 11.90 -18.73 -17.04
C ALA A 122 11.64 -19.80 -18.11
N GLY A 123 10.37 -20.03 -18.47
CA GLY A 123 9.97 -20.92 -19.56
C GLY A 123 10.43 -20.43 -20.94
N GLY A 124 10.40 -19.13 -21.19
CA GLY A 124 10.93 -18.51 -22.41
C GLY A 124 12.45 -18.61 -22.55
N VAL A 125 13.19 -18.47 -21.44
CA VAL A 125 14.65 -18.70 -21.40
C VAL A 125 14.99 -20.17 -21.64
N ALA A 126 14.19 -21.10 -21.10
CA ALA A 126 14.36 -22.53 -21.36
C ALA A 126 14.09 -22.90 -22.84
N ALA A 127 13.10 -22.28 -23.48
CA ALA A 127 12.80 -22.49 -24.90
C ALA A 127 13.89 -21.94 -25.84
N ALA A 128 14.50 -20.79 -25.50
CA ALA A 128 15.62 -20.23 -26.27
C ALA A 128 16.90 -21.10 -26.21
N GLY A 129 17.09 -21.86 -25.13
CA GLY A 129 18.20 -22.80 -24.98
C GLY A 129 18.16 -23.99 -25.96
N ILE A 130 16.99 -24.33 -26.50
CA ILE A 130 16.83 -25.44 -27.46
C ILE A 130 17.20 -25.00 -28.88
N ALA A 131 17.08 -23.72 -29.22
CA ALA A 131 17.30 -23.21 -30.58
C ALA A 131 18.79 -23.03 -30.97
N VAL A 132 19.74 -23.15 -30.04
CA VAL A 132 21.18 -22.96 -30.31
C VAL A 132 21.88 -24.27 -30.72
N VAL A 133 21.19 -25.40 -30.67
CA VAL A 133 21.79 -26.73 -30.92
C VAL A 133 22.08 -26.98 -32.41
N SER A 134 21.50 -26.23 -33.34
CA SER A 134 21.64 -26.50 -34.79
C SER A 134 22.74 -25.72 -35.53
N GLY A 135 23.46 -24.78 -34.90
CA GLY A 135 24.37 -23.86 -35.61
C GLY A 135 25.82 -23.73 -35.10
N GLY A 136 26.25 -24.57 -34.16
CA GLY A 136 27.46 -24.33 -33.34
C GLY A 136 28.79 -24.96 -33.80
N LEU A 137 29.07 -25.11 -35.10
CA LEU A 137 30.35 -25.71 -35.57
C LEU A 137 31.30 -24.77 -36.32
N ALA A 138 30.96 -23.49 -36.53
CA ALA A 138 31.74 -22.63 -37.45
C ALA A 138 32.72 -21.63 -36.79
N MET A 139 32.73 -21.44 -35.47
CA MET A 139 33.62 -20.46 -34.81
C MET A 139 34.30 -21.12 -33.62
N GLY A 140 35.62 -21.28 -33.67
CA GLY A 140 36.46 -22.00 -32.68
C GLY A 140 36.51 -21.43 -31.26
N VAL A 141 35.42 -20.87 -30.75
CA VAL A 141 35.22 -20.62 -29.33
C VAL A 141 34.69 -21.92 -28.73
N SER A 142 35.52 -22.61 -27.95
CA SER A 142 35.12 -23.82 -27.23
C SER A 142 33.81 -23.59 -26.48
N PHE A 143 32.82 -24.48 -26.64
CA PHE A 143 31.50 -24.45 -25.99
C PHE A 143 31.56 -24.14 -24.48
N GLY A 144 32.61 -24.61 -23.80
CA GLY A 144 32.85 -24.34 -22.39
C GLY A 144 33.14 -22.89 -22.03
N MET A 145 33.49 -22.02 -22.99
CA MET A 145 33.77 -20.60 -22.74
C MET A 145 32.53 -19.71 -22.99
N LEU A 146 31.72 -20.01 -24.01
CA LEU A 146 30.43 -19.35 -24.24
C LEU A 146 29.39 -19.72 -23.17
N GLY A 147 29.39 -20.98 -22.70
CA GLY A 147 28.57 -21.41 -21.56
C GLY A 147 28.92 -20.71 -20.24
N GLN A 148 30.10 -20.08 -20.13
CA GLN A 148 30.53 -19.32 -18.96
C GLN A 148 30.21 -17.81 -19.07
N LEU A 149 29.88 -17.30 -20.26
CA LEU A 149 29.52 -15.89 -20.44
C LEU A 149 28.31 -15.45 -19.60
N PRO A 150 27.22 -16.26 -19.46
CA PRO A 150 26.15 -15.95 -18.53
C PRO A 150 26.67 -15.82 -17.09
N ASN A 151 27.62 -16.68 -16.70
CA ASN A 151 28.20 -16.68 -15.36
C ASN A 151 29.02 -15.40 -15.10
N TYR A 152 29.83 -14.96 -16.07
CA TYR A 152 30.58 -13.69 -15.99
C TYR A 152 29.67 -12.46 -16.04
N TYR A 153 28.64 -12.46 -16.88
CA TYR A 153 27.65 -11.38 -16.94
C TYR A 153 26.88 -11.25 -15.62
N ASN A 154 26.50 -12.38 -15.01
CA ASN A 154 25.81 -12.41 -13.73
C ASN A 154 26.73 -11.96 -12.57
N LEU A 155 28.00 -12.36 -12.58
CA LEU A 155 29.02 -11.96 -11.59
C LEU A 155 29.38 -10.47 -11.64
N PHE A 156 29.45 -9.87 -12.83
CA PHE A 156 29.94 -8.49 -13.00
C PHE A 156 28.83 -7.44 -13.09
N VAL A 157 27.68 -7.73 -13.70
CA VAL A 157 26.65 -6.73 -14.02
C VAL A 157 25.44 -6.84 -13.09
N VAL A 158 24.90 -8.05 -12.89
CA VAL A 158 23.70 -8.26 -12.05
C VAL A 158 24.03 -8.12 -10.56
N ASN A 159 25.17 -8.65 -10.12
CA ASN A 159 25.63 -8.55 -8.73
C ASN A 159 25.95 -7.12 -8.26
N ARG A 160 26.12 -6.16 -9.18
CA ARG A 160 26.43 -4.76 -8.89
C ARG A 160 25.27 -3.80 -9.17
N ARG A 161 24.17 -4.28 -9.73
CA ARG A 161 23.00 -3.45 -10.00
C ARG A 161 22.32 -3.13 -8.67
N VAL A 162 22.14 -1.84 -8.38
CA VAL A 162 21.35 -1.37 -7.24
C VAL A 162 19.90 -1.82 -7.46
N THR A 163 19.39 -2.64 -6.55
CA THR A 163 18.02 -3.19 -6.60
C THR A 163 17.15 -2.68 -5.46
N VAL A 164 17.78 -2.22 -4.37
CA VAL A 164 17.09 -1.59 -3.24
C VAL A 164 17.77 -0.26 -3.00
N ARG A 165 16.97 0.81 -2.96
CA ARG A 165 17.41 2.17 -2.64
C ARG A 165 16.46 2.73 -1.61
N VAL A 166 16.98 3.08 -0.43
CA VAL A 166 16.19 3.64 0.67
C VAL A 166 16.67 5.05 0.95
N PRO A 167 15.81 6.08 0.87
CA PRO A 167 16.19 7.44 1.21
C PRO A 167 16.49 7.54 2.70
N ARG A 168 17.54 8.28 3.06
CA ARG A 168 17.92 8.56 4.45
C ARG A 168 17.67 10.03 4.75
N ALA A 169 17.17 10.34 5.95
CA ALA A 169 17.02 11.74 6.38
C ALA A 169 18.39 12.41 6.56
N ASP A 170 19.33 11.70 7.17
CA ASP A 170 20.64 12.22 7.55
C ASP A 170 21.78 11.59 6.72
N GLY A 171 21.74 11.78 5.39
CA GLY A 171 22.87 11.43 4.52
C GLY A 171 22.46 10.83 3.16
N PRO A 172 23.44 10.24 2.43
CA PRO A 172 23.16 9.61 1.15
C PRO A 172 22.21 8.40 1.31
N PRO A 173 21.43 8.07 0.27
CA PRO A 173 20.52 6.94 0.31
C PRO A 173 21.26 5.62 0.50
N ILE A 174 20.65 4.68 1.19
CA ILE A 174 21.17 3.32 1.37
C ILE A 174 20.93 2.56 0.07
N GLU A 175 22.00 2.11 -0.59
CA GLU A 175 21.94 1.35 -1.82
C GLU A 175 22.45 -0.08 -1.63
N LEU A 176 21.60 -1.06 -1.97
CA LEU A 176 21.94 -2.48 -1.95
C LEU A 176 21.76 -3.08 -3.34
N SER A 177 22.76 -3.88 -3.74
CA SER A 177 22.61 -4.82 -4.85
C SER A 177 21.87 -6.08 -4.42
N ASP A 178 21.49 -6.92 -5.38
CA ASP A 178 20.80 -8.18 -5.09
C ASP A 178 21.63 -9.13 -4.20
N ALA A 179 22.94 -9.22 -4.46
CA ALA A 179 23.86 -10.01 -3.64
C ALA A 179 24.00 -9.49 -2.20
N LEU A 180 23.81 -8.19 -1.98
CA LEU A 180 23.84 -7.59 -0.64
C LEU A 180 22.49 -7.76 0.06
N ALA A 181 21.37 -7.59 -0.66
CA ALA A 181 20.02 -7.84 -0.14
C ALA A 181 19.84 -9.30 0.30
N SER A 182 20.34 -10.26 -0.48
CA SER A 182 20.34 -11.69 -0.10
C SER A 182 21.21 -12.05 1.09
N LYS A 183 22.16 -11.17 1.46
CA LYS A 183 23.03 -11.32 2.65
C LYS A 183 22.50 -10.59 3.88
N ALA A 184 21.43 -9.82 3.76
CA ALA A 184 20.86 -9.07 4.86
C ALA A 184 20.34 -10.02 5.95
N ARG A 185 20.63 -9.67 7.20
CA ARG A 185 20.25 -10.46 8.38
C ARG A 185 19.31 -9.65 9.26
N LEU A 186 18.26 -10.31 9.74
CA LEU A 186 17.45 -9.81 10.84
C LEU A 186 18.13 -10.22 12.14
N VAL A 187 18.30 -9.28 13.06
CA VAL A 187 18.96 -9.51 14.35
C VAL A 187 18.02 -9.05 15.45
N ARG A 188 17.92 -9.83 16.52
CA ARG A 188 17.16 -9.51 17.73
C ARG A 188 18.13 -9.16 18.84
N ARG A 189 17.86 -8.05 19.53
CA ARG A 189 18.55 -7.61 20.74
C ARG A 189 17.84 -8.12 22.00
N PRO A 190 18.51 -8.11 23.17
CA PRO A 190 17.94 -8.58 24.43
C PRO A 190 16.61 -7.90 24.85
N ASN A 191 16.38 -6.65 24.45
CA ASN A 191 15.20 -5.87 24.83
C ASN A 191 13.98 -6.07 23.92
N ASN A 192 13.90 -7.18 23.17
CA ASN A 192 12.94 -7.38 22.07
C ASN A 192 13.05 -6.39 20.90
N GLU A 193 14.03 -5.49 20.93
CA GLU A 193 14.37 -4.67 19.78
C GLU A 193 14.95 -5.52 18.66
N TRP A 194 14.67 -5.14 17.42
CA TRP A 194 15.23 -5.79 16.25
C TRP A 194 15.98 -4.77 15.39
N LEU A 195 16.92 -5.27 14.61
CA LEU A 195 17.72 -4.49 13.68
C LEU A 195 18.01 -5.29 12.42
N ILE A 196 18.37 -4.58 11.35
CA ILE A 196 18.90 -5.21 10.14
C ILE A 196 20.40 -5.00 10.07
N ARG A 197 21.12 -6.10 9.93
CA ARG A 197 22.54 -6.10 9.67
C ARG A 197 22.78 -6.45 8.21
N THR A 198 23.41 -5.56 7.45
CA THR A 198 23.78 -5.83 6.06
C THR A 198 24.99 -5.03 5.65
N LYS A 199 25.55 -5.38 4.49
CA LYS A 199 26.63 -4.66 3.85
C LYS A 199 26.06 -3.68 2.83
N VAL A 200 26.47 -2.42 2.88
CA VAL A 200 26.06 -1.40 1.91
C VAL A 200 27.09 -1.22 0.81
N MET A 201 26.65 -0.66 -0.33
CA MET A 201 27.57 -0.14 -1.33
C MET A 201 28.17 1.17 -0.82
N GLU A 202 29.50 1.26 -0.75
CA GLU A 202 30.19 2.50 -0.38
C GLU A 202 30.13 3.48 -1.57
N GLU A 203 29.80 4.75 -1.29
CA GLU A 203 29.70 5.82 -2.28
C GLU A 203 31.12 6.25 -2.70
N SER A 204 31.75 5.51 -3.63
CA SER A 204 33.06 5.90 -4.11
C SER A 204 32.93 7.12 -5.03
N SER A 205 33.37 8.27 -4.56
CA SER A 205 33.87 9.32 -5.42
C SER A 205 34.91 8.72 -6.38
N MET A 206 34.50 8.63 -7.65
CA MET A 206 35.36 8.75 -8.82
C MET A 206 36.72 8.02 -8.78
N SER A 207 36.77 6.71 -9.01
CA SER A 207 37.92 6.08 -9.71
C SER A 207 37.59 4.69 -10.23
N ARG A 208 37.63 4.55 -11.56
CA ARG A 208 37.18 3.38 -12.34
C ARG A 208 38.20 2.23 -12.41
N LYS A 209 39.16 2.14 -11.48
CA LYS A 209 40.23 1.13 -11.52
C LYS A 209 40.36 0.42 -10.16
N LEU A 210 40.14 -0.89 -10.19
CA LEU A 210 40.46 -1.88 -9.15
C LEU A 210 40.20 -1.42 -7.70
N ARG A 211 38.99 -1.65 -7.20
CA ARG A 211 38.78 -1.73 -5.75
C ARG A 211 37.98 -2.97 -5.40
N LYS A 212 38.59 -3.85 -4.60
CA LYS A 212 37.87 -4.71 -3.64
C LYS A 212 36.96 -3.74 -2.88
N ALA A 213 35.67 -3.73 -3.20
CA ALA A 213 34.70 -2.93 -2.48
C ALA A 213 34.76 -3.40 -1.01
N GLY A 214 35.24 -2.51 -0.14
CA GLY A 214 35.20 -2.72 1.30
C GLY A 214 33.74 -2.67 1.72
N SER A 215 33.05 -3.80 1.64
CA SER A 215 31.67 -3.88 2.09
C SER A 215 31.67 -3.91 3.62
N GLN A 216 31.60 -2.74 4.24
CA GLN A 216 31.43 -2.60 5.68
C GLN A 216 30.02 -3.06 6.06
N GLU A 217 29.94 -3.86 7.12
CA GLU A 217 28.68 -4.31 7.67
C GLU A 217 28.13 -3.21 8.59
N ILE A 218 26.89 -2.79 8.35
CA ILE A 218 26.20 -1.72 9.04
C ILE A 218 24.93 -2.29 9.68
N GLU A 219 24.62 -1.81 10.89
CA GLU A 219 23.38 -2.09 11.60
C GLU A 219 22.41 -0.93 11.44
N PHE A 220 21.17 -1.24 11.07
CA PHE A 220 20.07 -0.29 10.92
C PHE A 220 19.00 -0.59 11.97
N THR A 221 18.49 0.45 12.64
CA THR A 221 17.48 0.36 13.70
C THR A 221 16.29 1.28 13.40
N GLY A 222 15.13 1.01 14.02
CA GLY A 222 13.94 1.86 13.92
C GLY A 222 13.44 2.02 12.48
N ALA A 223 13.04 3.25 12.12
CA ALA A 223 12.45 3.56 10.81
C ALA A 223 13.38 3.21 9.63
N GLU A 224 14.70 3.40 9.77
CA GLU A 224 15.67 3.00 8.73
C GLU A 224 15.68 1.49 8.52
N ALA A 225 15.56 0.72 9.60
CA ALA A 225 15.48 -0.74 9.53
C ALA A 225 14.18 -1.20 8.86
N GLU A 226 13.05 -0.56 9.16
CA GLU A 226 11.75 -0.88 8.55
C GLU A 226 11.75 -0.63 7.05
N GLN A 227 12.22 0.54 6.62
CA GLN A 227 12.30 0.88 5.20
C GLN A 227 13.27 -0.04 4.44
N LEU A 228 14.42 -0.36 5.06
CA LEU A 228 15.38 -1.30 4.49
C LEU A 228 14.82 -2.72 4.41
N LEU A 229 14.10 -3.18 5.44
CA LEU A 229 13.46 -4.49 5.45
C LEU A 229 12.44 -4.60 4.33
N ALA A 230 11.57 -3.59 4.20
CA ALA A 230 10.54 -3.55 3.17
C ALA A 230 11.15 -3.68 1.77
N GLY A 231 12.20 -2.89 1.47
CA GLY A 231 12.90 -2.96 0.20
C GLY A 231 13.59 -4.30 -0.05
N VAL A 232 14.26 -4.87 0.97
CA VAL A 232 14.92 -6.18 0.87
C VAL A 232 13.90 -7.29 0.64
N LEU A 233 12.77 -7.30 1.35
CA LEU A 233 11.74 -8.34 1.22
C LEU A 233 11.10 -8.34 -0.17
N VAL A 234 10.81 -7.17 -0.76
CA VAL A 234 10.33 -7.07 -2.15
C VAL A 234 11.30 -7.77 -3.11
N ARG A 235 12.61 -7.62 -2.89
CA ARG A 235 13.63 -8.27 -3.73
C ARG A 235 13.71 -9.77 -3.50
N LEU A 236 13.64 -10.22 -2.24
CA LEU A 236 13.66 -11.64 -1.89
C LEU A 236 12.40 -12.37 -2.37
N ASN A 237 11.26 -11.68 -2.39
CA ASN A 237 9.96 -12.20 -2.80
C ASN A 237 9.62 -11.91 -4.28
N HIS A 238 10.61 -11.51 -5.10
CA HIS A 238 10.39 -11.18 -6.51
C HIS A 238 9.76 -12.32 -7.34
N TRP A 239 9.98 -13.59 -6.96
CA TRP A 239 9.35 -14.78 -7.56
C TRP A 239 7.86 -14.93 -7.23
N GLY A 240 7.34 -14.19 -6.25
CA GLY A 240 5.98 -14.33 -5.76
C GLY A 240 5.75 -15.58 -4.90
N GLY A 241 4.49 -15.78 -4.51
CA GLY A 241 4.06 -16.88 -3.65
C GLY A 241 3.08 -17.83 -4.35
N THR A 242 2.93 -19.05 -3.83
CA THR A 242 1.78 -19.89 -4.18
C THR A 242 0.52 -19.37 -3.48
N GLN A 243 -0.67 -19.78 -3.94
CA GLN A 243 -1.93 -19.46 -3.25
C GLN A 243 -1.94 -19.94 -1.79
N ARG A 244 -1.26 -21.05 -1.49
CA ARG A 244 -1.09 -21.54 -0.12
C ARG A 244 -0.19 -20.62 0.69
N THR A 245 1.00 -20.29 0.19
CA THR A 245 1.94 -19.36 0.85
C THR A 245 1.31 -18.01 1.14
N ILE A 246 0.50 -17.48 0.20
CA ILE A 246 -0.19 -16.21 0.40
C ILE A 246 -1.21 -16.31 1.54
N ARG A 247 -2.01 -17.38 1.58
CA ARG A 247 -2.98 -17.63 2.66
C ARG A 247 -2.29 -17.73 4.02
N ASP A 248 -1.23 -18.54 4.11
CA ASP A 248 -0.48 -18.76 5.34
C ASP A 248 0.17 -17.45 5.83
N ALA A 249 0.65 -16.60 4.91
CA ALA A 249 1.19 -15.29 5.23
C ALA A 249 0.12 -14.32 5.75
N VAL A 250 -1.07 -14.28 5.13
CA VAL A 250 -2.19 -13.45 5.59
C VAL A 250 -2.63 -13.88 6.98
N GLU A 251 -2.82 -15.18 7.21
CA GLU A 251 -3.20 -15.71 8.53
C GLU A 251 -2.16 -15.34 9.59
N LEU A 252 -0.87 -15.35 9.25
CA LEU A 252 0.19 -14.94 10.15
C LEU A 252 0.11 -13.44 10.51
N VAL A 253 -0.18 -12.57 9.54
CA VAL A 253 -0.39 -11.13 9.79
C VAL A 253 -1.62 -10.91 10.67
N GLU A 254 -2.73 -11.58 10.39
CA GLU A 254 -3.96 -11.49 11.18
C GLU A 254 -3.75 -11.92 12.63
N ARG A 255 -2.97 -12.98 12.86
CA ARG A 255 -2.64 -13.47 14.20
C ARG A 255 -1.71 -12.53 14.98
N GLN A 256 -0.85 -11.77 14.31
CA GLN A 256 0.15 -10.89 14.94
C GLN A 256 -0.29 -9.43 15.01
N GLY A 257 -1.25 -9.00 14.19
CA GLY A 257 -1.89 -7.69 14.22
C GLY A 257 -1.10 -6.56 13.56
N ASP A 258 0.22 -6.48 13.75
CA ASP A 258 1.06 -5.41 13.20
C ASP A 258 2.45 -5.88 12.73
N SER A 259 3.20 -4.97 12.10
CA SER A 259 4.55 -5.27 11.62
C SER A 259 5.53 -5.63 12.74
N ALA A 260 5.38 -5.04 13.93
CA ALA A 260 6.24 -5.34 15.07
C ALA A 260 6.01 -6.78 15.57
N GLY A 261 4.77 -7.23 15.66
CA GLY A 261 4.39 -8.59 16.02
C GLY A 261 4.87 -9.62 15.00
N VAL A 262 4.76 -9.33 13.71
CA VAL A 262 5.29 -10.25 12.67
C VAL A 262 6.83 -10.35 12.73
N ILE A 263 7.53 -9.23 12.96
CA ILE A 263 9.00 -9.18 12.89
C ILE A 263 9.67 -9.66 14.18
N ALA A 264 9.14 -9.29 15.34
CA ALA A 264 9.74 -9.54 16.65
C ALA A 264 8.92 -10.47 17.54
N GLY A 265 7.74 -10.92 17.09
CA GLY A 265 6.87 -11.81 17.84
C GLY A 265 7.31 -13.29 17.81
N PRO A 266 6.47 -14.18 18.38
CA PRO A 266 6.84 -15.57 18.64
C PRO A 266 7.12 -16.41 17.40
N PHE A 267 6.58 -16.02 16.24
CA PHE A 267 6.81 -16.69 14.96
C PHE A 267 7.94 -16.06 14.14
N SER A 268 8.68 -15.12 14.72
CA SER A 268 9.86 -14.54 14.09
C SER A 268 10.94 -15.59 13.91
N PRO A 269 11.58 -15.68 12.73
CA PRO A 269 12.59 -16.68 12.43
C PRO A 269 13.93 -16.43 13.16
N VAL A 270 14.01 -15.36 13.97
CA VAL A 270 15.15 -15.04 14.83
C VAL A 270 14.97 -15.64 16.24
N MET A 271 13.82 -16.26 16.54
CA MET A 271 13.52 -16.88 17.84
C MET A 271 14.29 -18.19 18.09
N ASP A 272 14.79 -18.86 17.04
CA ASP A 272 15.44 -20.19 17.12
C ASP A 272 16.92 -20.17 17.58
N GLY A 273 17.28 -19.28 18.50
CA GLY A 273 18.46 -19.47 19.38
C GLY A 273 19.77 -18.75 19.04
N SER A 274 19.94 -18.16 17.86
CA SER A 274 21.18 -17.40 17.52
C SER A 274 21.03 -15.88 17.65
N GLY A 275 19.81 -15.37 17.83
CA GLY A 275 19.51 -13.93 17.81
C GLY A 275 19.79 -13.26 16.45
N SER A 276 20.16 -14.02 15.40
CA SER A 276 20.40 -13.47 14.07
C SER A 276 20.06 -14.46 12.96
N GLN A 277 19.14 -14.10 12.06
CA GLN A 277 18.72 -14.93 10.95
C GLN A 277 19.00 -14.28 9.59
N LEU A 278 19.49 -15.07 8.64
CA LEU A 278 19.66 -14.63 7.25
C LEU A 278 18.29 -14.53 6.58
N LEU A 279 17.91 -13.33 6.10
CA LEU A 279 16.58 -13.11 5.53
C LEU A 279 16.30 -14.03 4.34
N ALA A 280 17.28 -14.26 3.46
CA ALA A 280 17.11 -15.18 2.31
C ALA A 280 16.82 -16.64 2.71
N LYS A 281 17.14 -17.05 3.95
CA LYS A 281 16.88 -18.40 4.48
C LYS A 281 15.61 -18.47 5.34
N THR A 282 14.90 -17.37 5.52
CA THR A 282 13.64 -17.37 6.28
C THR A 282 12.51 -17.98 5.44
N PRO A 283 11.52 -18.62 6.09
CA PRO A 283 10.38 -19.20 5.40
C PRO A 283 9.67 -18.18 4.50
N SER A 284 9.22 -18.63 3.34
CA SER A 284 8.62 -17.75 2.32
C SER A 284 7.33 -17.08 2.79
N GLU A 285 6.55 -17.81 3.58
CA GLU A 285 5.32 -17.40 4.25
C GLU A 285 5.59 -16.27 5.24
N TRP A 286 6.64 -16.39 6.07
CA TRP A 286 7.03 -15.33 6.99
C TRP A 286 7.56 -14.11 6.24
N ARG A 287 8.41 -14.28 5.22
CA ARG A 287 8.91 -13.14 4.41
C ARG A 287 7.78 -12.38 3.75
N LEU A 288 6.78 -13.12 3.28
CA LEU A 288 5.61 -12.54 2.65
C LEU A 288 4.75 -11.81 3.68
N ALA A 289 4.51 -12.39 4.85
CA ALA A 289 3.80 -11.74 5.96
C ALA A 289 4.50 -10.45 6.40
N ALA A 290 5.83 -10.47 6.52
CA ALA A 290 6.62 -9.30 6.87
C ALA A 290 6.57 -8.22 5.76
N GLU A 291 6.60 -8.59 4.47
CA GLU A 291 6.43 -7.64 3.35
C GLU A 291 5.05 -6.98 3.42
N ILE A 292 4.01 -7.78 3.65
CA ILE A 292 2.62 -7.35 3.80
C ILE A 292 2.50 -6.33 4.94
N ALA A 293 2.95 -6.70 6.13
CA ALA A 293 2.78 -5.89 7.33
C ALA A 293 3.59 -4.58 7.27
N LEU A 294 4.81 -4.60 6.75
CA LEU A 294 5.64 -3.39 6.60
C LEU A 294 5.09 -2.43 5.56
N ASN A 295 4.64 -2.96 4.43
CA ASN A 295 4.06 -2.12 3.38
C ASN A 295 2.69 -1.58 3.81
N GLU A 296 1.91 -2.35 4.58
CA GLU A 296 0.68 -1.88 5.21
C GLU A 296 0.93 -0.72 6.18
N SER A 297 1.93 -0.81 7.06
CA SER A 297 2.31 0.30 7.95
C SER A 297 2.68 1.57 7.19
N SER A 298 3.43 1.45 6.08
CA SER A 298 3.78 2.60 5.24
C SER A 298 2.57 3.18 4.49
N GLU A 299 1.71 2.33 3.92
CA GLU A 299 0.47 2.75 3.26
C GLU A 299 -0.48 3.41 4.28
N ARG A 300 -0.58 2.86 5.50
CA ARG A 300 -1.34 3.40 6.63
C ARG A 300 -0.87 4.81 7.00
N LEU A 301 0.43 5.04 7.10
CA LEU A 301 0.99 6.36 7.41
C LEU A 301 0.69 7.38 6.31
N ALA A 302 0.80 6.98 5.04
CA ALA A 302 0.45 7.84 3.91
C ALA A 302 -1.06 8.17 3.91
N LEU A 303 -1.91 7.17 4.09
CA LEU A 303 -3.37 7.31 4.12
C LEU A 303 -3.87 8.03 5.37
N ALA A 304 -3.20 7.90 6.51
CA ALA A 304 -3.51 8.66 7.73
C ALA A 304 -3.33 10.16 7.51
N GLY A 305 -2.34 10.58 6.72
CA GLY A 305 -2.20 11.96 6.27
C GLY A 305 -3.40 12.43 5.45
N GLU A 306 -3.82 11.64 4.47
CA GLU A 306 -5.02 11.92 3.66
C GLU A 306 -6.30 11.97 4.52
N LEU A 307 -6.48 11.02 5.44
CA LEU A 307 -7.65 10.97 6.32
C LEU A 307 -7.72 12.15 7.27
N ARG A 308 -6.60 12.58 7.86
CA ARG A 308 -6.59 13.78 8.72
C ARG A 308 -7.08 15.03 7.99
N VAL A 309 -6.69 15.18 6.72
CA VAL A 309 -7.15 16.28 5.88
C VAL A 309 -8.66 16.14 5.61
N LEU A 310 -9.13 14.93 5.29
CA LEU A 310 -10.56 14.66 5.08
C LEU A 310 -11.39 14.88 6.35
N GLU A 311 -10.90 14.51 7.53
CA GLU A 311 -11.55 14.76 8.82
C GLU A 311 -11.72 16.25 9.10
N TRP A 312 -10.68 17.04 8.86
CA TRP A 312 -10.76 18.49 9.01
C TRP A 312 -11.78 19.10 8.03
N GLN A 313 -11.76 18.66 6.76
CA GLN A 313 -12.71 19.12 5.75
C GLN A 313 -14.15 18.71 6.06
N TRP A 314 -14.36 17.50 6.57
CA TRP A 314 -15.67 17.02 7.01
C TRP A 314 -16.24 17.92 8.11
N LYS A 315 -15.46 18.19 9.17
CA LYS A 315 -15.91 19.05 10.28
C LYS A 315 -16.36 20.44 9.79
N GLU A 316 -15.64 21.00 8.83
CA GLU A 316 -16.00 22.28 8.24
C GLU A 316 -17.27 22.18 7.37
N ALA A 317 -17.37 21.16 6.53
CA ALA A 317 -18.55 20.93 5.69
C ALA A 317 -19.81 20.65 6.52
N ASP A 318 -19.67 19.89 7.61
CA ASP A 318 -20.74 19.58 8.56
C ASP A 318 -21.24 20.84 9.27
N ARG A 319 -20.32 21.72 9.68
CA ARG A 319 -20.65 23.04 10.24
C ARG A 319 -21.46 23.88 9.25
N LEU A 320 -21.03 23.95 8.00
CA LEU A 320 -21.75 24.70 6.95
C LEU A 320 -23.14 24.10 6.66
N ALA A 321 -23.25 22.78 6.64
CA ALA A 321 -24.52 22.08 6.45
C ALA A 321 -25.49 22.39 7.61
N LYS A 322 -25.02 22.36 8.87
CA LYS A 322 -25.83 22.73 10.05
C LYS A 322 -26.34 24.17 9.98
N ILE A 323 -25.52 25.10 9.49
CA ILE A 323 -25.96 26.49 9.23
C ILE A 323 -27.05 26.50 8.16
N SER A 324 -26.86 25.79 7.05
CA SER A 324 -27.88 25.70 6.00
C SER A 324 -29.19 25.09 6.50
N ASP A 325 -29.12 24.06 7.33
CA ASP A 325 -30.29 23.41 7.93
C ASP A 325 -31.05 24.40 8.83
N SER A 326 -30.34 25.19 9.64
CA SER A 326 -30.94 26.23 10.50
C SER A 326 -31.59 27.38 9.72
N LEU A 327 -31.13 27.67 8.49
CA LEU A 327 -31.73 28.69 7.63
C LEU A 327 -32.96 28.17 6.87
N ALA A 328 -33.12 26.85 6.76
CA ALA A 328 -34.24 26.22 6.07
C ALA A 328 -35.52 26.12 6.94
N VAL A 329 -35.38 26.27 8.26
CA VAL A 329 -36.49 26.24 9.22
C VAL A 329 -36.81 27.67 9.66
N PRO A 330 -38.06 28.18 9.49
CA PRO A 330 -38.44 29.47 10.03
C PRO A 330 -38.39 29.47 11.58
N GLU A 331 -37.89 30.53 12.20
CA GLU A 331 -37.78 30.67 13.68
C GLU A 331 -39.09 30.32 14.42
N SER A 332 -40.26 30.62 13.82
CA SER A 332 -41.56 30.30 14.39
C SER A 332 -41.84 28.81 14.59
N ILE A 333 -41.21 27.93 13.80
CA ILE A 333 -41.35 26.47 13.91
C ILE A 333 -40.44 25.92 15.00
N ASP A 334 -39.23 26.47 15.15
CA ASP A 334 -38.30 26.08 16.21
C ASP A 334 -38.81 26.49 17.59
N GLU A 335 -39.41 27.68 17.72
CA GLU A 335 -40.07 28.12 18.96
C GLU A 335 -41.25 27.22 19.36
N GLU A 336 -42.04 26.75 18.38
CA GLU A 336 -43.16 25.86 18.62
C GLU A 336 -42.71 24.44 19.02
N LEU A 337 -41.62 23.94 18.43
CA LEU A 337 -41.02 22.66 18.81
C LEU A 337 -40.37 22.71 20.20
N ALA A 338 -39.77 23.85 20.57
CA ALA A 338 -39.22 24.08 21.90
C ALA A 338 -40.33 24.09 22.97
N ARG A 339 -41.44 24.83 22.73
CA ARG A 339 -42.62 24.83 23.63
C ARG A 339 -43.18 23.44 23.88
N ARG A 340 -43.31 22.62 22.83
CA ARG A 340 -43.85 21.26 22.95
C ARG A 340 -42.91 20.25 23.61
N LYS A 341 -41.61 20.55 23.69
CA LYS A 341 -40.63 19.73 24.42
C LYS A 341 -40.60 20.05 25.91
N ASP A 342 -40.90 21.28 26.31
CA ASP A 342 -41.02 21.68 27.72
C ASP A 342 -42.37 21.23 28.35
N ASP A 343 -43.40 21.02 27.54
CA ASP A 343 -44.73 20.54 27.99
C ASP A 343 -44.81 19.00 28.20
N ARG A 344 -43.69 18.26 28.10
CA ARG A 344 -43.62 16.81 28.26
C ARG A 344 -42.57 16.41 29.29
#